data_AF-A0A6N4X949-F1
#
_entry.id   AF-A0A6N4X949-F1
#
_cell.length_a   1.000
_cell.length_b   1.000
_cell.length_c   1.000
_cell.angle_alpha   90.00
_cell.angle_beta   90.00
_cell.angle_gamma   90.00
#
_symmetry.space_group_name_H-M   'P 1'
#
loop_
_entity.id
_entity.type
_entity.pdbx_description
1 polymer ?
#
loop_
_entity_poly.entity_id
_entity_poly.type
_entity_poly.pdbx_seq_one_letter_code
_entity_poly.pdbx_strand_id
1 'polypeptide(L)'
;MKKILFENESGQKVPQKKRNNGCLFTILGLCLISIIYVLGLFLWTNYTEAGKKHQSELNKKKLEKKDKDFKSSADFLFSNKFKTAQEKIDSAKMVRQKEIENPELHLANLQKELESKNLTKIQREELEIEIKSIRTLKWAKKNINSWDNSNPKLERAVKNAMNDKDSFEHVSTEYSYKKDKVIAKMIYRGSNAFGAKVIESVTGEFDYDGNLISINQ
;
A
#
# COMPACT_ATOMS: atom_id res chain seq x y z
N MET A 1 -25.17 41.49 -94.25
CA MET A 1 -26.65 41.62 -94.21
C MET A 1 -27.28 40.22 -94.11
N LYS A 2 -28.62 40.09 -94.09
CA LYS A 2 -29.36 38.81 -93.95
C LYS A 2 -29.33 37.91 -95.20
N LYS A 3 -29.34 36.58 -94.98
CA LYS A 3 -30.00 35.49 -95.76
C LYS A 3 -29.55 35.32 -97.25
N ILE A 4 -29.90 34.28 -98.02
CA ILE A 4 -31.10 33.39 -98.12
C ILE A 4 -30.73 31.88 -98.28
N LEU A 5 -31.74 31.00 -98.19
CA LEU A 5 -31.74 29.52 -98.32
C LEU A 5 -31.73 29.03 -99.80
N PHE A 6 -31.61 27.72 -100.02
CA PHE A 6 -32.61 26.80 -100.67
C PHE A 6 -32.32 25.37 -100.11
N GLU A 7 -33.23 24.43 -99.78
CA GLU A 7 -34.35 23.78 -100.53
C GLU A 7 -33.85 22.87 -101.69
N ASN A 8 -34.38 21.67 -101.98
CA ASN A 8 -35.75 21.13 -101.83
C ASN A 8 -35.84 19.70 -101.22
N GLU A 9 -37.03 19.06 -101.29
CA GLU A 9 -37.46 17.88 -100.51
C GLU A 9 -37.00 16.47 -100.97
N SER A 10 -37.01 15.51 -100.00
CA SER A 10 -37.21 14.04 -100.10
C SER A 10 -36.02 13.02 -100.01
N GLY A 11 -35.97 12.26 -98.89
CA GLY A 11 -35.34 10.92 -98.74
C GLY A 11 -34.33 10.75 -97.56
N GLN A 12 -34.01 9.59 -96.95
CA GLN A 12 -34.41 8.14 -96.91
C GLN A 12 -33.77 7.51 -95.60
N LYS A 13 -33.82 6.24 -95.09
CA LYS A 13 -34.31 4.86 -95.43
C LYS A 13 -34.42 3.98 -94.12
N VAL A 14 -34.67 2.65 -94.17
CA VAL A 14 -34.94 1.74 -92.98
C VAL A 14 -34.48 0.26 -93.16
N PRO A 15 -34.24 -0.55 -92.08
CA PRO A 15 -34.55 -2.02 -91.99
C PRO A 15 -34.93 -2.55 -90.53
N GLN A 16 -34.96 -3.85 -90.15
CA GLN A 16 -35.95 -4.93 -90.43
C GLN A 16 -35.95 -6.16 -89.44
N LYS A 17 -37.09 -6.46 -88.75
CA LYS A 17 -37.82 -7.79 -88.61
C LYS A 17 -37.22 -9.11 -88.00
N LYS A 18 -37.92 -9.79 -87.04
CA LYS A 18 -38.52 -11.20 -87.08
C LYS A 18 -39.17 -11.73 -85.74
N ARG A 19 -39.57 -13.03 -85.63
CA ARG A 19 -40.49 -13.69 -84.63
C ARG A 19 -39.84 -14.86 -83.83
N ASN A 20 -40.48 -15.42 -82.76
CA ASN A 20 -40.19 -16.80 -82.23
C ASN A 20 -41.26 -17.47 -81.29
N ASN A 21 -40.95 -18.67 -80.75
CA ASN A 21 -41.83 -19.71 -80.13
C ASN A 21 -42.00 -19.65 -78.57
N GLY A 22 -42.87 -20.47 -77.94
CA GLY A 22 -43.01 -20.43 -76.46
C GLY A 22 -43.67 -21.55 -75.60
N CYS A 23 -44.18 -22.68 -76.09
CA CYS A 23 -45.06 -23.56 -75.26
C CYS A 23 -44.37 -24.45 -74.19
N LEU A 24 -43.24 -25.12 -74.50
CA LEU A 24 -42.71 -26.22 -73.68
C LEU A 24 -42.09 -25.79 -72.32
N PHE A 25 -41.91 -24.49 -72.08
CA PHE A 25 -41.14 -23.97 -70.94
C PHE A 25 -41.90 -23.96 -69.59
N THR A 26 -43.23 -24.12 -69.59
CA THR A 26 -44.08 -23.80 -68.44
C THR A 26 -44.02 -24.83 -67.31
N ILE A 27 -44.14 -26.12 -67.62
CA ILE A 27 -44.29 -27.18 -66.61
C ILE A 27 -42.99 -27.43 -65.83
N LEU A 28 -41.84 -27.45 -66.52
CA LEU A 28 -40.52 -27.64 -65.88
C LEU A 28 -40.16 -26.50 -64.91
N GLY A 29 -40.66 -25.28 -65.14
CA GLY A 29 -40.40 -24.15 -64.26
C GLY A 29 -40.97 -24.34 -62.85
N LEU A 30 -42.18 -24.89 -62.72
CA LEU A 30 -42.90 -24.94 -61.44
C LEU A 30 -42.23 -25.88 -60.41
N CYS A 31 -41.72 -27.03 -60.83
CA CYS A 31 -41.01 -27.96 -59.94
C CYS A 31 -39.63 -27.45 -59.51
N LEU A 32 -38.96 -26.64 -60.34
CA LEU A 32 -37.69 -26.01 -59.96
C LEU A 32 -37.90 -24.91 -58.91
N ILE A 33 -38.98 -24.12 -59.03
CA ILE A 33 -39.30 -23.03 -58.10
C ILE A 33 -39.53 -23.56 -56.67
N SER A 34 -40.25 -24.67 -56.48
CA SER A 34 -40.50 -25.22 -55.13
C SER A 34 -39.22 -25.72 -54.45
N ILE A 35 -38.33 -26.39 -55.19
CA ILE A 35 -37.03 -26.84 -54.68
C ILE A 35 -36.14 -25.64 -54.27
N ILE A 36 -36.12 -24.58 -55.10
CA ILE A 36 -35.39 -23.34 -54.80
C ILE A 36 -35.92 -22.68 -53.52
N TYR A 37 -37.23 -22.66 -53.30
CA TYR A 37 -37.84 -22.09 -52.08
C TYR A 37 -37.46 -22.86 -50.81
N VAL A 38 -37.48 -24.19 -50.82
CA VAL A 38 -37.10 -25.01 -49.65
C VAL A 38 -35.61 -24.85 -49.32
N LEU A 39 -34.74 -24.88 -50.33
CA LEU A 39 -33.30 -24.62 -50.16
C LEU A 39 -33.03 -23.20 -49.66
N GLY A 40 -33.74 -22.19 -50.18
CA GLY A 40 -33.63 -20.80 -49.73
C GLY A 40 -33.99 -20.63 -48.25
N LEU A 41 -35.07 -21.26 -47.78
CA LEU A 41 -35.46 -21.25 -46.37
C LEU A 41 -34.41 -21.93 -45.47
N PHE A 42 -33.90 -23.09 -45.88
CA PHE A 42 -32.88 -23.82 -45.11
C PHE A 42 -31.53 -23.08 -45.05
N LEU A 43 -31.13 -22.40 -46.13
CA LEU A 43 -29.94 -21.55 -46.13
C LEU A 43 -30.13 -20.30 -45.25
N TRP A 44 -31.32 -19.69 -45.27
CA TRP A 44 -31.61 -18.49 -44.49
C TRP A 44 -31.59 -18.76 -42.97
N THR A 45 -32.20 -19.85 -42.49
CA THR A 45 -32.20 -20.18 -41.05
C THR A 45 -30.78 -20.36 -40.52
N ASN A 46 -29.97 -21.20 -41.19
CA ASN A 46 -28.55 -21.42 -40.87
C ASN A 46 -27.74 -20.11 -40.86
N TYR A 47 -27.96 -19.23 -41.84
CA TYR A 47 -27.30 -17.92 -41.91
C TYR A 47 -27.63 -17.04 -40.70
N THR A 48 -28.89 -17.00 -40.24
CA THR A 48 -29.26 -16.20 -39.06
C THR A 48 -28.67 -16.72 -37.75
N GLU A 49 -28.47 -18.02 -37.60
CA GLU A 49 -27.81 -18.57 -36.40
C GLU A 49 -26.33 -18.23 -36.34
N ALA A 50 -25.61 -18.34 -37.46
CA ALA A 50 -24.20 -17.97 -37.55
C ALA A 50 -23.99 -16.50 -37.17
N GLY A 51 -24.84 -15.59 -37.71
CA GLY A 51 -24.81 -14.17 -37.35
C GLY A 51 -25.03 -13.91 -35.86
N LYS A 52 -26.04 -14.54 -35.25
CA LYS A 52 -26.32 -14.41 -33.80
C LYS A 52 -25.14 -14.88 -32.94
N LYS A 53 -24.55 -16.04 -33.26
CA LYS A 53 -23.38 -16.58 -32.55
C LYS A 53 -22.19 -15.62 -32.66
N HIS A 54 -21.85 -15.16 -33.86
CA HIS A 54 -20.74 -14.24 -34.10
C HIS A 54 -20.91 -12.89 -33.36
N GLN A 55 -22.11 -12.30 -33.40
CA GLN A 55 -22.37 -11.03 -32.71
C GLN A 55 -22.35 -11.18 -31.17
N SER A 56 -22.71 -12.36 -30.64
CA SER A 56 -22.56 -12.66 -29.21
C SER A 56 -21.09 -12.74 -28.77
N GLU A 57 -20.21 -13.32 -29.60
CA GLU A 57 -18.76 -13.35 -29.34
C GLU A 57 -18.12 -11.98 -29.41
N LEU A 58 -18.48 -11.16 -30.41
CA LEU A 58 -17.97 -9.79 -30.53
C LEU A 58 -18.33 -8.94 -29.30
N ASN A 59 -19.53 -9.15 -28.74
CA ASN A 59 -19.94 -8.48 -27.51
C ASN A 59 -19.20 -8.99 -26.27
N LYS A 60 -18.98 -10.31 -26.13
CA LYS A 60 -18.13 -10.88 -25.06
C LYS A 60 -16.69 -10.34 -25.11
N LYS A 61 -16.06 -10.37 -26.29
CA LYS A 61 -14.71 -9.86 -26.53
C LYS A 61 -14.58 -8.35 -26.24
N LYS A 62 -15.66 -7.56 -26.45
CA LYS A 62 -15.74 -6.14 -26.06
C LYS A 62 -15.84 -5.94 -24.54
N LEU A 63 -16.63 -6.75 -23.82
CA LEU A 63 -16.67 -6.71 -22.35
C LEU A 63 -15.31 -7.06 -21.77
N GLU A 64 -14.74 -8.22 -22.13
CA GLU A 64 -13.45 -8.68 -21.61
C GLU A 64 -12.33 -7.65 -21.82
N LYS A 65 -12.32 -6.96 -22.96
CA LYS A 65 -11.35 -5.89 -23.19
C LYS A 65 -11.60 -4.71 -22.24
N LYS A 66 -12.84 -4.23 -22.12
CA LYS A 66 -13.20 -3.14 -21.22
C LYS A 66 -12.84 -3.45 -19.76
N ASP A 67 -13.04 -4.68 -19.31
CA ASP A 67 -12.71 -5.13 -17.96
C ASP A 67 -11.19 -5.20 -17.73
N LYS A 68 -10.42 -5.63 -18.73
CA LYS A 68 -8.94 -5.61 -18.71
C LYS A 68 -8.40 -4.17 -18.70
N ASP A 69 -8.94 -3.29 -19.55
CA ASP A 69 -8.56 -1.88 -19.63
C ASP A 69 -8.90 -1.13 -18.31
N PHE A 70 -10.07 -1.41 -17.72
CA PHE A 70 -10.47 -0.87 -16.42
C PHE A 70 -9.59 -1.38 -15.27
N LYS A 71 -9.31 -2.70 -15.22
CA LYS A 71 -8.44 -3.29 -14.20
C LYS A 71 -7.02 -2.73 -14.28
N SER A 72 -6.44 -2.66 -15.48
CA SER A 72 -5.13 -2.05 -15.71
C SER A 72 -5.07 -0.59 -15.23
N SER A 73 -6.12 0.19 -15.50
CA SER A 73 -6.24 1.58 -15.04
C SER A 73 -6.33 1.67 -13.50
N ALA A 74 -7.08 0.77 -12.86
CA ALA A 74 -7.18 0.69 -11.40
C ALA A 74 -5.84 0.29 -10.76
N ASP A 75 -5.21 -0.78 -11.26
CA ASP A 75 -3.92 -1.29 -10.77
C ASP A 75 -2.81 -0.21 -10.89
N PHE A 76 -2.83 0.59 -11.97
CA PHE A 76 -1.95 1.75 -12.13
C PHE A 76 -2.23 2.86 -11.09
N LEU A 77 -3.50 3.26 -10.91
CA LEU A 77 -3.88 4.30 -9.95
C LEU A 77 -3.58 3.90 -8.50
N PHE A 78 -3.87 2.65 -8.11
CA PHE A 78 -3.55 2.13 -6.79
C PHE A 78 -2.05 2.05 -6.57
N SER A 79 -1.30 1.42 -7.48
CA SER A 79 0.16 1.26 -7.31
C SER A 79 0.89 2.60 -7.23
N ASN A 80 0.50 3.61 -8.02
CA ASN A 80 1.13 4.93 -7.97
C ASN A 80 0.75 5.73 -6.70
N LYS A 81 -0.48 5.58 -6.21
CA LYS A 81 -0.92 6.17 -4.93
C LYS A 81 -0.22 5.53 -3.73
N PHE A 82 -0.01 4.21 -3.75
CA PHE A 82 0.75 3.52 -2.70
C PHE A 82 2.25 3.83 -2.76
N LYS A 83 2.88 3.90 -3.94
CA LYS A 83 4.28 4.34 -4.09
C LYS A 83 4.49 5.73 -3.49
N THR A 84 3.72 6.73 -3.92
CA THR A 84 3.86 8.10 -3.42
C THR A 84 3.49 8.28 -1.94
N ALA A 85 2.67 7.39 -1.36
CA ALA A 85 2.45 7.33 0.09
C ALA A 85 3.65 6.68 0.82
N GLN A 86 4.19 5.59 0.28
CA GLN A 86 5.34 4.87 0.82
C GLN A 86 6.61 5.74 0.76
N GLU A 87 6.85 6.44 -0.35
CA GLU A 87 7.93 7.41 -0.52
C GLU A 87 7.83 8.58 0.48
N LYS A 88 6.61 9.04 0.81
CA LYS A 88 6.38 10.03 1.87
C LYS A 88 6.61 9.48 3.27
N ILE A 89 6.23 8.23 3.52
CA ILE A 89 6.49 7.54 4.79
C ILE A 89 7.99 7.29 4.95
N ASP A 90 8.69 6.87 3.91
CA ASP A 90 10.10 6.51 3.97
C ASP A 90 11.01 7.74 3.94
N SER A 91 10.65 8.82 3.25
CA SER A 91 11.31 10.13 3.47
C SER A 91 11.07 10.65 4.89
N ALA A 92 9.87 10.54 5.45
CA ALA A 92 9.58 10.92 6.84
C ALA A 92 10.19 9.96 7.90
N LYS A 93 10.63 8.75 7.51
CA LYS A 93 11.51 7.88 8.30
C LYS A 93 12.97 8.29 8.14
N MET A 94 13.44 8.55 6.92
CA MET A 94 14.83 8.92 6.65
C MET A 94 15.20 10.29 7.24
N VAL A 95 14.29 11.26 7.27
CA VAL A 95 14.48 12.52 8.00
C VAL A 95 14.66 12.23 9.50
N ARG A 96 13.72 11.51 10.12
CA ARG A 96 13.84 11.11 11.54
C ARG A 96 15.06 10.24 11.83
N GLN A 97 15.48 9.37 10.91
CA GLN A 97 16.70 8.57 11.07
C GLN A 97 17.96 9.42 10.95
N LYS A 98 17.96 10.47 10.11
CA LYS A 98 19.06 11.46 10.04
C LYS A 98 19.13 12.37 11.27
N GLU A 99 17.99 12.77 11.81
CA GLU A 99 17.92 13.50 13.11
C GLU A 99 18.38 12.60 14.28
N ILE A 100 18.16 11.28 14.17
CA ILE A 100 18.63 10.26 15.14
C ILE A 100 20.08 9.81 14.87
N GLU A 101 20.70 10.19 13.74
CA GLU A 101 22.02 9.70 13.31
C GLU A 101 23.16 10.20 14.22
N ASN A 102 22.94 11.31 14.94
CA ASN A 102 23.73 11.67 16.11
C ASN A 102 22.85 12.33 17.21
N PRO A 103 22.31 11.55 18.17
CA PRO A 103 21.42 12.07 19.20
C PRO A 103 22.16 12.88 20.28
N GLU A 104 23.49 12.78 20.34
CA GLU A 104 24.32 13.58 21.26
C GLU A 104 24.54 15.00 20.71
N LEU A 105 24.75 15.13 19.40
CA LEU A 105 24.76 16.42 18.70
C LEU A 105 23.41 17.12 18.80
N HIS A 106 22.31 16.39 18.62
CA HIS A 106 20.96 16.95 18.80
C HIS A 106 20.73 17.44 20.22
N LEU A 107 21.02 16.60 21.23
CA LEU A 107 20.98 17.01 22.65
C LEU A 107 21.84 18.24 22.96
N ALA A 108 23.03 18.36 22.37
CA ALA A 108 23.94 19.48 22.58
C ALA A 108 23.47 20.76 21.88
N ASN A 109 22.69 20.67 20.80
CA ASN A 109 22.10 21.82 20.13
C ASN A 109 20.88 22.34 20.90
N LEU A 110 19.96 21.45 21.30
CA LEU A 110 18.81 21.78 22.15
C LEU A 110 19.24 22.45 23.48
N GLN A 111 20.36 22.02 24.07
CA GLN A 111 20.91 22.62 25.29
C GLN A 111 21.38 24.07 25.08
N LYS A 112 22.13 24.34 24.00
CA LYS A 112 22.55 25.71 23.62
C LYS A 112 21.36 26.62 23.32
N GLU A 113 20.29 26.06 22.72
CA GLU A 113 19.06 26.80 22.44
C GLU A 113 18.33 27.16 23.74
N LEU A 114 18.18 26.20 24.67
CA LEU A 114 17.60 26.39 26.00
C LEU A 114 18.36 27.44 26.83
N GLU A 115 19.70 27.46 26.75
CA GLU A 115 20.57 28.46 27.37
C GLU A 115 20.41 29.87 26.75
N SER A 116 19.81 29.99 25.57
CA SER A 116 19.61 31.29 24.91
C SER A 116 18.51 32.11 25.61
N LYS A 117 18.84 33.36 25.97
CA LYS A 117 17.97 34.22 26.79
C LYS A 117 16.67 34.67 26.10
N ASN A 118 16.54 34.45 24.79
CA ASN A 118 15.45 35.01 23.98
C ASN A 118 14.20 34.12 23.89
N LEU A 119 14.23 32.90 24.44
CA LEU A 119 13.10 31.98 24.40
C LEU A 119 11.90 32.47 25.23
N THR A 120 10.69 32.16 24.76
CA THR A 120 9.46 32.25 25.58
C THR A 120 9.42 31.13 26.63
N LYS A 121 8.45 31.19 27.55
CA LYS A 121 8.22 30.12 28.53
C LYS A 121 7.86 28.78 27.84
N ILE A 122 6.94 28.82 26.87
CA ILE A 122 6.42 27.62 26.19
C ILE A 122 7.55 26.91 25.44
N GLN A 123 8.37 27.64 24.68
CA GLN A 123 9.51 27.06 23.96
C GLN A 123 10.55 26.42 24.89
N ARG A 124 10.79 26.99 26.08
CA ARG A 124 11.65 26.33 27.08
C ARG A 124 11.04 25.02 27.60
N GLU A 125 9.73 24.99 27.86
CA GLU A 125 9.03 23.79 28.30
C GLU A 125 9.03 22.70 27.20
N GLU A 126 8.86 23.07 25.93
CA GLU A 126 8.99 22.18 24.77
C GLU A 126 10.40 21.58 24.65
N LEU A 127 11.45 22.41 24.71
CA LEU A 127 12.85 21.97 24.67
C LEU A 127 13.22 21.09 25.88
N GLU A 128 12.75 21.41 27.09
CA GLU A 128 12.95 20.57 28.28
C GLU A 128 12.30 19.19 28.13
N ILE A 129 11.09 19.12 27.56
CA ILE A 129 10.39 17.86 27.26
C ILE A 129 11.17 17.06 26.21
N GLU A 130 11.65 17.70 25.13
CA GLU A 130 12.41 17.01 24.09
C GLU A 130 13.74 16.46 24.63
N ILE A 131 14.55 17.30 25.30
CA ILE A 131 15.82 16.90 25.95
C ILE A 131 15.57 15.73 26.91
N LYS A 132 14.51 15.80 27.74
CA LYS A 132 14.13 14.71 28.65
C LYS A 132 13.78 13.44 27.88
N SER A 133 13.03 13.53 26.78
CA SER A 133 12.65 12.37 25.97
C SER A 133 13.87 11.67 25.35
N ILE A 134 14.82 12.43 24.79
CA ILE A 134 16.02 11.87 24.16
C ILE A 134 16.95 11.25 25.22
N ARG A 135 17.16 11.91 26.37
CA ARG A 135 17.91 11.35 27.51
C ARG A 135 17.29 10.05 28.01
N THR A 136 15.97 10.03 28.17
CA THR A 136 15.19 8.85 28.58
C THR A 136 15.37 7.68 27.60
N LEU A 137 15.20 7.93 26.29
CA LEU A 137 15.34 6.91 25.24
C LEU A 137 16.79 6.40 25.10
N LYS A 138 17.79 7.29 25.24
CA LYS A 138 19.22 6.93 25.24
C LYS A 138 19.55 6.03 26.43
N TRP A 139 19.09 6.39 27.63
CA TRP A 139 19.31 5.61 28.85
C TRP A 139 18.65 4.24 28.78
N ALA A 140 17.38 4.19 28.37
CA ALA A 140 16.60 2.96 28.26
C ALA A 140 17.27 1.96 27.32
N LYS A 141 17.60 2.37 26.09
CA LYS A 141 18.29 1.53 25.09
C LYS A 141 19.66 1.00 25.53
N LYS A 142 20.32 1.66 26.50
CA LYS A 142 21.65 1.29 26.99
C LYS A 142 21.62 0.38 28.23
N ASN A 143 20.62 0.54 29.10
CA ASN A 143 20.65 -0.03 30.46
C ASN A 143 19.49 -1.00 30.78
N ILE A 144 18.48 -1.11 29.92
CA ILE A 144 17.32 -1.98 30.12
C ILE A 144 17.42 -3.19 29.18
N ASN A 145 17.14 -4.39 29.69
CA ASN A 145 16.96 -5.60 28.88
C ASN A 145 15.58 -5.58 28.19
N SER A 146 15.57 -5.70 26.86
CA SER A 146 14.37 -5.58 26.02
C SER A 146 13.32 -6.69 26.21
N TRP A 147 13.65 -7.80 26.89
CA TRP A 147 12.76 -8.96 27.04
C TRP A 147 11.91 -8.94 28.31
N ASP A 148 12.51 -8.58 29.45
CA ASP A 148 11.94 -8.65 30.80
C ASP A 148 11.84 -7.27 31.47
N ASN A 149 12.33 -6.21 30.80
CA ASN A 149 12.48 -4.85 31.34
C ASN A 149 13.47 -4.75 32.52
N SER A 150 14.32 -5.75 32.77
CA SER A 150 15.29 -5.76 33.88
C SER A 150 16.48 -4.82 33.63
N ASN A 151 17.24 -4.52 34.69
CA ASN A 151 18.47 -3.74 34.62
C ASN A 151 19.65 -4.61 35.10
N PRO A 152 20.59 -5.02 34.21
CA PRO A 152 21.67 -5.94 34.57
C PRO A 152 22.66 -5.44 35.64
N LYS A 153 22.69 -4.14 35.94
CA LYS A 153 23.49 -3.60 37.06
C LYS A 153 22.76 -3.74 38.39
N LEU A 154 21.46 -3.44 38.43
CA LEU A 154 20.63 -3.64 39.63
C LEU A 154 20.50 -5.14 39.97
N GLU A 155 20.23 -5.97 38.96
CA GLU A 155 20.14 -7.42 39.08
C GLU A 155 21.42 -8.00 39.72
N ARG A 156 22.60 -7.63 39.20
CA ARG A 156 23.90 -8.08 39.73
C ARG A 156 24.15 -7.58 41.16
N ALA A 157 23.76 -6.35 41.48
CA ALA A 157 23.93 -5.80 42.83
C ALA A 157 23.05 -6.55 43.84
N VAL A 158 21.81 -6.86 43.47
CA VAL A 158 20.85 -7.62 44.31
C VAL A 158 21.30 -9.07 44.48
N LYS A 159 21.67 -9.76 43.39
CA LYS A 159 22.31 -11.08 43.46
C LYS A 159 23.57 -11.09 44.32
N ASN A 160 24.30 -9.99 44.43
CA ASN A 160 25.47 -9.89 45.31
C ASN A 160 25.15 -9.63 46.78
N ALA A 161 23.96 -9.11 47.11
CA ALA A 161 23.47 -8.94 48.47
C ALA A 161 22.71 -10.19 49.01
N MET A 162 22.18 -11.03 48.11
CA MET A 162 21.45 -12.25 48.47
C MET A 162 22.36 -13.34 49.04
N ASN A 163 21.81 -14.10 50.01
CA ASN A 163 22.46 -15.27 50.62
C ASN A 163 22.65 -16.43 49.63
N ASP A 164 21.64 -16.67 48.78
CA ASP A 164 21.66 -17.65 47.69
C ASP A 164 21.43 -16.91 46.36
N LYS A 165 22.48 -16.81 45.54
CA LYS A 165 22.48 -16.01 44.30
C LYS A 165 21.73 -16.68 43.15
N ASP A 166 21.68 -18.01 43.18
CA ASP A 166 21.11 -18.84 42.12
C ASP A 166 19.58 -18.97 42.27
N SER A 167 19.07 -18.72 43.48
CA SER A 167 17.62 -18.60 43.74
C SER A 167 16.93 -17.38 43.14
N PHE A 168 17.66 -16.40 42.62
CA PHE A 168 17.10 -15.14 42.10
C PHE A 168 16.24 -15.37 40.86
N GLU A 169 14.99 -14.91 40.91
CA GLU A 169 14.12 -14.76 39.74
C GLU A 169 13.65 -13.31 39.63
N HIS A 170 13.84 -12.69 38.46
CA HIS A 170 13.23 -11.40 38.15
C HIS A 170 11.71 -11.55 38.01
N VAL A 171 10.94 -10.57 38.48
CA VAL A 171 9.47 -10.54 38.33
C VAL A 171 9.02 -9.31 37.54
N SER A 172 9.52 -8.12 37.89
CA SER A 172 9.27 -6.88 37.14
C SER A 172 10.26 -5.78 37.51
N THR A 173 10.42 -4.78 36.64
CA THR A 173 11.06 -3.51 36.99
C THR A 173 10.25 -2.34 36.44
N GLU A 174 10.04 -1.31 37.27
CA GLU A 174 9.41 -0.04 36.92
C GLU A 174 10.45 1.09 36.95
N TYR A 175 10.40 2.01 35.98
CA TYR A 175 11.36 3.12 35.87
C TYR A 175 10.67 4.49 35.99
N SER A 176 11.16 5.35 36.88
CA SER A 176 10.70 6.73 37.06
C SER A 176 11.80 7.74 36.70
N TYR A 177 11.61 8.44 35.58
CA TYR A 177 12.55 9.41 35.03
C TYR A 177 12.37 10.79 35.66
N LYS A 178 13.25 11.13 36.62
CA LYS A 178 13.34 12.47 37.25
C LYS A 178 14.28 13.36 36.42
N LYS A 179 14.48 14.62 36.83
CA LYS A 179 15.29 15.59 36.08
C LYS A 179 16.75 15.14 35.95
N ASP A 180 17.34 14.69 37.06
CA ASP A 180 18.79 14.45 37.17
C ASP A 180 19.14 12.96 37.39
N LYS A 181 18.15 12.12 37.72
CA LYS A 181 18.33 10.68 37.98
C LYS A 181 17.17 9.82 37.49
N VAL A 182 17.43 8.53 37.28
CA VAL A 182 16.45 7.49 36.96
C VAL A 182 16.28 6.59 38.18
N ILE A 183 15.05 6.39 38.64
CA ILE A 183 14.74 5.49 39.77
C ILE A 183 14.19 4.20 39.19
N ALA A 184 14.80 3.06 39.53
CA ALA A 184 14.37 1.73 39.10
C ALA A 184 13.88 0.93 40.31
N LYS A 185 12.58 0.64 40.37
CA LYS A 185 11.98 -0.24 41.39
C LYS A 185 11.83 -1.64 40.80
N MET A 186 12.61 -2.59 41.29
CA MET A 186 12.58 -3.99 40.85
C MET A 186 11.86 -4.86 41.89
N ILE A 187 11.04 -5.78 41.42
CA ILE A 187 10.46 -6.88 42.20
C ILE A 187 11.13 -8.16 41.74
N TYR A 188 11.56 -8.98 42.70
CA TYR A 188 12.24 -10.24 42.45
C TYR A 188 11.80 -11.31 43.47
N ARG A 189 12.19 -12.56 43.22
CA ARG A 189 12.10 -13.66 44.18
C ARG A 189 13.48 -14.17 44.55
N GLY A 190 13.60 -14.73 45.74
CA GLY A 190 14.85 -15.33 46.23
C GLY A 190 14.61 -16.26 47.41
N SER A 191 15.54 -17.17 47.65
CA SER A 191 15.59 -18.01 48.85
C SER A 191 16.08 -17.18 50.04
N ASN A 192 15.28 -17.10 51.10
CA ASN A 192 15.74 -16.52 52.36
C ASN A 192 16.66 -17.50 53.13
N ALA A 193 17.22 -17.06 54.26
CA ALA A 193 18.12 -17.87 55.09
C ALA A 193 17.50 -19.16 55.66
N PHE A 194 16.18 -19.34 55.55
CA PHE A 194 15.46 -20.56 55.96
C PHE A 194 15.10 -21.47 54.76
N GLY A 195 15.60 -21.17 53.56
CA GLY A 195 15.34 -21.93 52.33
C GLY A 195 13.96 -21.72 51.71
N ALA A 196 13.16 -20.77 52.23
CA ALA A 196 11.86 -20.44 51.66
C ALA A 196 12.00 -19.35 50.58
N LYS A 197 11.40 -19.58 49.39
CA LYS A 197 11.36 -18.58 48.33
C LYS A 197 10.32 -17.49 48.65
N VAL A 198 10.80 -16.26 48.83
CA VAL A 198 10.00 -15.07 49.12
C VAL A 198 9.95 -14.12 47.91
N ILE A 199 9.02 -13.15 47.92
CA ILE A 199 9.01 -12.01 47.00
C ILE A 199 9.52 -10.79 47.75
N GLU A 200 10.49 -10.09 47.16
CA GLU A 200 11.12 -8.89 47.71
C GLU A 200 11.10 -7.76 46.67
N SER A 201 11.33 -6.52 47.13
CA SER A 201 11.41 -5.35 46.24
C SER A 201 12.57 -4.44 46.63
N VAL A 202 13.22 -3.86 45.63
CA VAL A 202 14.44 -3.04 45.79
C VAL A 202 14.39 -1.84 44.86
N THR A 203 14.85 -0.70 45.35
CA THR A 203 14.89 0.57 44.61
C THR A 203 16.33 1.00 44.37
N GLY A 204 16.78 0.92 43.12
CA GLY A 204 18.07 1.46 42.68
C GLY A 204 17.92 2.86 42.09
N GLU A 205 18.83 3.77 42.42
CA GLU A 205 18.91 5.09 41.77
C GLU A 205 20.11 5.16 40.83
N PHE A 206 19.89 5.69 39.63
CA PHE A 206 20.88 5.74 38.55
C PHE A 206 21.09 7.17 38.02
N ASP A 207 22.30 7.47 37.56
CA ASP A 207 22.54 8.63 36.70
C ASP A 207 22.07 8.37 35.25
N TYR A 208 22.07 9.42 34.42
CA TYR A 208 21.71 9.33 32.99
C TYR A 208 22.79 8.70 32.09
N ASP A 209 23.98 8.39 32.63
CA ASP A 209 25.00 7.58 31.94
C ASP A 209 24.81 6.07 32.19
N GLY A 210 24.03 5.71 33.21
CA GLY A 210 23.68 4.35 33.60
C GLY A 210 24.46 3.80 34.79
N ASN A 211 25.16 4.62 35.58
CA ASN A 211 25.83 4.17 36.80
C ASN A 211 24.83 4.12 37.97
N LEU A 212 24.99 3.11 38.83
CA LEU A 212 24.15 2.90 40.00
C LEU A 212 24.73 3.73 41.16
N ILE A 213 23.95 4.72 41.62
CA ILE A 213 24.33 5.70 42.65
C ILE A 213 24.04 5.13 44.05
N SER A 214 22.85 4.56 44.23
CA SER A 214 22.37 4.04 45.51
C SER A 214 21.41 2.87 45.33
N ILE A 215 21.25 2.07 46.39
CA ILE A 215 20.31 0.96 46.47
C ILE A 215 19.62 1.07 47.82
N ASN A 216 18.30 0.97 47.84
CA ASN A 216 17.47 0.92 49.04
C ASN A 216 16.62 -0.36 48.97
N GLN A 217 16.62 -1.14 50.04
CA GLN A 217 15.85 -2.38 50.23
C GLN A 217 14.89 -2.15 51.40
#